data_AF-A0AA96QQQ5-F1
#
_entry.id   AF-A0AA96QQQ5-F1
#
_cell.length_a   1.000
_cell.length_b   1.000
_cell.length_c   1.000
_cell.angle_alpha   90.00
_cell.angle_beta   90.00
_cell.angle_gamma   90.00
#
_symmetry.space_group_name_H-M   'P 1'
#
loop_
_entity.id
_entity.type
_entity.pdbx_description
1 polymer ?
#
loop_
_entity_poly.entity_id
_entity_poly.type
_entity_poly.pdbx_seq_one_letter_code
_entity_poly.pdbx_strand_id
1 'polypeptide(L)'
;MSINTQAISGSADQLLGMGDSLGQEVESFRSQAEAVTGAFGGDTLGSALGMIYQIVSEAAFESFADNAEGLGEIGQNLQNMAADYTTVDNDNSDMFRDIQGGLS
;
A
#
# COMPACT_ATOMS: atom_id res chain seq x y z
N MET A 1 -1.06 7.11 -28.54
CA MET A 1 -1.66 7.24 -27.21
C MET A 1 -0.49 7.39 -26.25
N SER A 2 -0.22 8.60 -25.76
CA SER A 2 0.93 8.87 -24.89
C SER A 2 0.55 8.51 -23.45
N ILE A 3 1.27 7.55 -22.87
CA ILE A 3 1.13 7.20 -21.45
C ILE A 3 1.84 8.28 -20.64
N ASN A 4 1.16 8.89 -19.66
CA ASN A 4 1.79 9.85 -18.76
C ASN A 4 2.46 9.09 -17.60
N THR A 5 3.71 8.68 -17.79
CA THR A 5 4.44 7.88 -16.79
C THR A 5 4.70 8.64 -15.49
N GLN A 6 4.83 9.97 -15.52
CA GLN A 6 4.95 10.80 -14.32
C GLN A 6 3.68 10.80 -13.48
N ALA A 7 2.51 10.83 -14.12
CA ALA A 7 1.24 10.74 -13.40
C ALA A 7 1.07 9.35 -12.75
N ILE A 8 1.51 8.29 -13.42
CA ILE A 8 1.48 6.92 -12.91
C ILE A 8 2.45 6.78 -11.72
N SER A 9 3.70 7.23 -11.87
CA SER A 9 4.69 7.18 -10.80
C SER A 9 4.27 8.00 -9.59
N GLY A 10 3.73 9.21 -9.80
CA GLY A 10 3.22 10.03 -8.70
C GLY A 10 2.03 9.40 -7.96
N SER A 11 1.13 8.73 -8.68
CA SER A 11 0.02 7.98 -8.05
C SER A 11 0.52 6.75 -7.31
N ALA A 12 1.55 6.09 -7.83
CA ALA A 12 2.21 4.95 -7.20
C ALA A 12 2.84 5.35 -5.86
N ASP A 13 3.58 6.45 -5.83
CA ASP A 13 4.20 6.98 -4.61
C ASP A 13 3.15 7.36 -3.55
N GLN A 14 2.01 7.90 -3.98
CA GLN A 14 0.89 8.20 -3.08
C GLN A 14 0.32 6.92 -2.46
N LEU A 15 0.12 5.85 -3.24
CA LEU A 15 -0.41 4.59 -2.73
C LEU A 15 0.56 3.90 -1.77
N LEU A 16 1.85 3.90 -2.07
CA LEU A 16 2.89 3.40 -1.17
C LEU A 16 2.85 4.18 0.16
N GLY A 17 2.84 5.51 0.10
CA GLY A 17 2.77 6.35 1.29
C GLY A 17 1.47 6.17 2.10
N MET A 18 0.35 5.91 1.43
CA MET A 18 -0.93 5.60 2.09
C MET A 18 -0.89 4.24 2.79
N GLY A 19 -0.27 3.22 2.18
CA GLY A 19 -0.06 1.91 2.80
C GLY A 19 0.77 2.02 4.08
N ASP A 20 1.90 2.74 4.01
CA ASP A 20 2.78 2.99 5.17
C ASP A 20 2.06 3.76 6.28
N SER A 21 1.31 4.80 5.92
CA SER A 21 0.55 5.62 6.87
C SER A 21 -0.55 4.80 7.55
N LEU A 22 -1.29 4.00 6.78
CA LEU A 22 -2.33 3.12 7.30
C LEU A 22 -1.74 2.10 8.30
N GLY A 23 -0.60 1.49 7.98
CA GLY A 23 0.10 0.58 8.89
C GLY A 23 0.43 1.24 10.24
N GLN A 24 1.00 2.44 10.20
CA GLN A 24 1.35 3.19 11.42
C GLN A 24 0.12 3.60 12.25
N GLU A 25 -0.95 4.06 11.59
CA GLU A 25 -2.20 4.43 12.26
C GLU A 25 -2.86 3.22 12.92
N VAL A 26 -2.81 2.06 12.28
CA VAL A 26 -3.37 0.80 12.80
C VAL A 26 -2.58 0.29 13.99
N GLU A 27 -1.25 0.35 13.95
CA GLU A 27 -0.41 0.03 15.11
C GLU A 27 -0.70 0.95 16.31
N SER A 28 -0.83 2.26 16.04
CA SER A 28 -1.20 3.23 17.07
C SER A 28 -2.59 2.94 17.66
N PHE A 29 -3.56 2.63 16.81
CA PHE A 29 -4.91 2.28 17.22
C PHE A 29 -4.92 0.99 18.05
N ARG A 30 -4.14 -0.02 17.66
CA ARG A 30 -3.99 -1.26 18.42
C ARG A 30 -3.48 -1.02 19.83
N SER A 31 -2.44 -0.20 19.98
CA SER A 31 -1.91 0.15 21.30
C SER A 31 -2.96 0.84 22.18
N GLN A 32 -3.75 1.75 21.59
CA GLN A 32 -4.83 2.44 22.31
C GLN A 32 -5.96 1.48 22.69
N ALA A 33 -6.33 0.55 21.81
CA ALA A 33 -7.39 -0.42 22.04
C ALA A 33 -6.99 -1.44 23.14
N GLU A 34 -5.75 -1.93 23.13
CA GLU A 34 -5.22 -2.80 24.17
C GLU A 34 -5.28 -2.15 25.56
N ALA A 35 -5.04 -0.83 25.66
CA ALA A 35 -5.17 -0.10 26.92
C ALA A 35 -6.60 -0.11 27.50
N VAL A 36 -7.63 -0.23 26.66
CA VAL A 36 -9.04 -0.30 27.09
C VAL A 36 -9.40 -1.68 27.64
N THR A 37 -8.79 -2.75 27.12
CA THR A 37 -9.09 -4.12 27.58
C THR A 37 -8.77 -4.35 29.06
N GLY A 38 -7.76 -3.65 29.60
CA GLY A 38 -7.43 -3.68 31.03
C GLY A 38 -8.54 -3.14 31.93
N ALA A 39 -9.50 -2.39 31.37
CA ALA A 39 -10.65 -1.83 32.10
C ALA A 39 -11.83 -2.80 32.24
N PHE A 40 -11.85 -3.93 31.52
CA PHE A 40 -13.00 -4.85 31.54
C PHE A 40 -13.14 -5.62 32.85
N GLY A 41 -12.09 -5.67 33.68
CA GLY A 41 -12.11 -6.40 34.95
C GLY A 41 -11.99 -7.92 34.78
N GLY A 42 -11.86 -8.64 35.89
CA GLY A 42 -11.62 -10.08 35.92
C GLY A 42 -12.84 -10.93 36.28
N ASP A 43 -14.04 -10.36 36.32
CA ASP A 43 -15.26 -11.11 36.58
C ASP A 43 -15.76 -11.82 35.31
N THR A 44 -16.85 -12.58 35.43
CA THR A 44 -17.42 -13.34 34.30
C THR A 44 -17.80 -12.44 33.12
N LEU A 45 -18.29 -11.23 33.41
CA LEU A 45 -18.63 -10.25 32.37
C LEU A 45 -17.38 -9.70 31.69
N GLY A 46 -16.37 -9.28 32.46
CA GLY A 46 -15.09 -8.81 31.95
C GLY A 46 -14.37 -9.85 31.09
N SER A 47 -14.42 -11.12 31.50
CA SER A 47 -13.86 -12.25 30.74
C SER A 47 -14.60 -12.46 29.41
N ALA A 48 -15.93 -12.38 29.40
CA ALA A 48 -16.72 -12.50 28.17
C ALA A 48 -16.47 -11.31 27.22
N LEU A 49 -16.36 -10.10 27.75
CA LEU A 49 -16.02 -8.90 26.97
C LEU A 49 -14.61 -8.99 26.38
N GLY A 50 -13.63 -9.51 27.15
CA GLY A 50 -12.27 -9.75 26.68
C GLY A 50 -12.22 -10.74 25.52
N MET A 51 -13.00 -11.83 25.58
CA MET A 51 -13.10 -12.80 24.49
C MET A 51 -13.71 -12.22 23.22
N ILE A 52 -14.81 -11.46 23.35
CA ILE A 52 -15.45 -10.79 22.20
C ILE A 52 -14.48 -9.78 21.58
N TYR A 53 -13.81 -8.98 22.41
CA TYR A 53 -12.79 -8.04 21.96
C TYR A 53 -11.70 -8.76 21.16
N GLN A 54 -11.15 -9.86 21.69
CA GLN A 54 -10.08 -10.59 21.05
C GLN A 54 -10.47 -11.03 19.62
N ILE A 55 -11.62 -11.68 19.46
CA ILE A 55 -12.11 -12.17 18.16
C ILE A 55 -12.31 -11.01 17.16
N VAL A 56 -12.95 -9.93 17.59
CA VAL A 56 -13.24 -8.80 16.71
C VAL A 56 -11.96 -8.03 16.36
N SER A 57 -11.07 -7.86 17.34
CA SER A 57 -9.80 -7.14 17.16
C SER A 57 -8.87 -7.87 16.21
N GLU A 58 -8.77 -9.21 16.30
CA GLU A 58 -7.96 -10.02 15.41
C GLU A 58 -8.40 -9.87 13.95
N ALA A 59 -9.69 -10.08 13.68
CA ALA A 59 -10.24 -9.93 12.33
C ALA A 59 -10.10 -8.50 11.78
N ALA A 60 -10.26 -7.48 12.64
CA ALA A 60 -10.10 -6.09 12.23
C ALA A 60 -8.63 -5.77 11.90
N PHE A 61 -7.68 -6.17 12.74
CA PHE A 61 -6.26 -5.89 12.54
C PHE A 61 -5.67 -6.66 11.36
N GLU A 62 -6.11 -7.90 11.14
CA GLU A 62 -5.76 -8.66 9.93
C GLU A 62 -6.26 -7.94 8.66
N SER A 63 -7.54 -7.54 8.64
CA SER A 63 -8.08 -6.81 7.48
C SER A 63 -7.36 -5.48 7.21
N PHE A 64 -6.96 -4.76 8.26
CA PHE A 64 -6.18 -3.53 8.08
C PHE A 64 -4.78 -3.80 7.54
N ALA A 65 -4.11 -4.85 8.02
CA ALA A 65 -2.79 -5.26 7.53
C ALA A 65 -2.84 -5.66 6.05
N ASP A 66 -3.81 -6.51 5.67
CA ASP A 66 -4.01 -6.96 4.29
C ASP A 66 -4.27 -5.78 3.35
N ASN A 67 -5.06 -4.80 3.80
CA ASN A 67 -5.34 -3.60 3.02
C ASN A 67 -4.10 -2.72 2.85
N ALA A 68 -3.28 -2.56 3.90
CA ALA A 68 -2.04 -1.80 3.84
C ALA A 68 -1.03 -2.47 2.88
N GLU A 69 -0.89 -3.79 2.96
CA GLU A 69 -0.07 -4.59 2.04
C GLU A 69 -0.57 -4.45 0.60
N GLY A 70 -1.88 -4.58 0.37
CA GLY A 70 -2.48 -4.43 -0.95
C GLY A 70 -2.25 -3.04 -1.58
N LEU A 71 -2.31 -1.97 -0.78
CA LEU A 71 -1.94 -0.62 -1.25
C LEU A 71 -0.45 -0.56 -1.67
N GLY A 72 0.43 -1.19 -0.87
CA GLY A 72 1.84 -1.32 -1.16
C GLY A 72 2.11 -2.06 -2.49
N GLU A 73 1.48 -3.21 -2.68
CA GLU A 73 1.61 -4.02 -3.90
C GLU A 73 1.11 -3.27 -5.13
N ILE A 74 -0.05 -2.62 -5.04
CA ILE A 74 -0.61 -1.83 -6.16
C ILE A 74 0.34 -0.68 -6.50
N GLY A 75 0.84 0.04 -5.49
CA GLY A 75 1.84 1.10 -5.67
C GLY A 75 3.09 0.58 -6.39
N GLN A 76 3.67 -0.52 -5.93
CA GLN A 76 4.86 -1.10 -6.55
C GLN A 76 4.62 -1.53 -8.00
N ASN A 77 3.46 -2.14 -8.28
CA ASN A 77 3.09 -2.55 -9.63
C ASN A 77 2.95 -1.34 -10.58
N LEU A 78 2.40 -0.22 -10.10
CA LEU A 78 2.30 1.01 -10.88
C LEU A 78 3.68 1.65 -11.14
N GLN A 79 4.60 1.61 -10.17
CA GLN A 79 5.98 2.06 -10.40
C GLN A 79 6.67 1.24 -11.49
N ASN A 80 6.56 -0.09 -11.41
CA ASN A 80 7.14 -1.00 -12.41
C ASN A 80 6.57 -0.70 -13.80
N MET A 81 5.24 -0.53 -13.89
CA MET A 81 4.58 -0.19 -15.14
C MET A 81 5.05 1.16 -15.71
N ALA A 82 5.24 2.18 -14.87
CA ALA A 82 5.78 3.47 -15.31
C ALA A 82 7.22 3.33 -15.85
N ALA A 83 8.06 2.53 -15.19
CA ALA A 83 9.43 2.26 -15.62
C ALA A 83 9.48 1.50 -16.96
N ASP A 84 8.62 0.51 -17.14
CA ASP A 84 8.52 -0.27 -18.38
C ASP A 84 8.12 0.63 -19.55
N TYR A 85 7.10 1.49 -19.36
CA TYR A 85 6.70 2.44 -20.41
C TYR A 85 7.80 3.44 -20.77
N THR A 86 8.51 3.98 -19.78
CA THR A 86 9.64 4.89 -20.04
C THR A 86 10.79 4.18 -20.76
N THR A 87 11.05 2.91 -20.45
CA THR A 87 12.07 2.11 -21.16
C THR A 87 11.69 1.93 -22.63
N VAL A 88 10.46 1.50 -22.91
CA VAL A 88 9.96 1.31 -24.28
C VAL A 88 9.99 2.61 -25.08
N ASP A 89 9.60 3.74 -24.49
CA ASP A 89 9.62 5.03 -25.18
C ASP A 89 11.05 5.50 -25.52
N ASN A 90 12.02 5.23 -24.63
CA ASN A 90 13.43 5.52 -24.88
C ASN A 90 14.00 4.63 -25.98
N ASP A 91 13.76 3.32 -25.91
CA ASP A 91 14.23 2.35 -26.91
C ASP A 91 13.70 2.68 -28.30
N ASN A 92 12.40 3.00 -28.40
CA ASN A 92 11.79 3.43 -29.65
C ASN A 92 12.45 4.71 -30.18
N SER A 93 12.67 5.70 -29.31
CA SER A 93 13.30 6.97 -29.69
C SER A 93 14.73 6.78 -30.19
N ASP A 94 15.50 5.90 -29.57
CA ASP A 94 16.87 5.60 -29.97
C ASP A 94 16.93 4.80 -31.27
N MET A 95 16.02 3.83 -31.47
CA MET A 95 15.87 3.15 -32.77
C MET A 95 15.54 4.13 -33.90
N PHE A 96 14.64 5.09 -33.66
CA PHE A 96 14.30 6.10 -34.67
C PHE A 96 15.49 7.03 -34.99
N ARG A 97 16.29 7.40 -33.98
CA ARG A 97 17.52 8.19 -34.19
C ARG A 97 18.56 7.42 -34.98
N ASP A 98 18.75 6.14 -34.68
CA ASP A 98 19.71 5.29 -35.40
C ASP A 98 19.33 5.13 -36.87
N ILE A 99 18.05 4.90 -37.16
CA ILE A 99 17.53 4.87 -38.53
C ILE A 99 17.73 6.22 -39.23
N GLN A 100 17.45 7.36 -38.57
CA GLN A 100 17.69 8.68 -39.18
C GLN A 100 19.17 8.95 -39.45
N GLY A 101 20.07 8.56 -38.53
CA GLY A 101 21.51 8.71 -38.70
C GLY A 101 22.11 7.77 -39.75
N GLY A 102 21.51 6.58 -39.95
CA GLY A 102 21.91 5.64 -41.00
C GLY A 102 21.40 5.99 -42.41
N LEU A 103 20.48 6.96 -42.52
CA LEU A 103 19.93 7.44 -43.80
C LEU A 103 20.62 8.73 -44.32
N SER A 104 21.59 9.27 -43.58
CA SER A 104 22.47 10.39 -43.99
C SER A 104 23.83 9.89 -44.45
#